data_AF-A0A950JIX1-F1
#
_entry.id   AF-A0A950JIX1-F1
#
_cell.length_a   1.000
_cell.length_b   1.000
_cell.length_c   1.000
_cell.angle_alpha   90.00
_cell.angle_beta   90.00
_cell.angle_gamma   90.00
#
_symmetry.space_group_name_H-M   'P 1'
#
loop_
_entity.id
_entity.type
_entity.pdbx_description
1 polymer ?
#
loop_
_entity_poly.entity_id
_entity_poly.type
_entity_poly.pdbx_seq_one_letter_code
_entity_poly.pdbx_strand_id
1 'polypeptide(L)' 'MAAVYEDNFGFWDIDGPKERAFFEYVQRQSVEKTCRRCERVVRLMPPKTLCASCLTALECGAPASLNQY' A
#
# COMPACT_ATOMS: atom_id res chain seq x y z
N MET A 1 -14.98 3.14 -14.64
CA MET A 1 -13.53 2.89 -14.52
C MET A 1 -13.35 2.06 -13.25
N ALA A 2 -12.39 1.13 -13.21
CA ALA A 2 -12.26 0.19 -12.09
C ALA A 2 -11.10 0.61 -11.19
N ALA A 3 -11.42 0.93 -9.93
CA ALA A 3 -10.41 1.22 -8.92
C ALA A 3 -9.58 -0.05 -8.65
N VAL A 4 -8.27 0.05 -8.78
CA VAL A 4 -7.34 -1.04 -8.50
C VAL A 4 -6.63 -0.77 -7.20
N TYR A 5 -6.55 -1.77 -6.33
CA TYR A 5 -5.82 -1.67 -5.08
C TYR A 5 -4.33 -2.00 -5.27
N GLU A 6 -3.46 -1.23 -4.62
CA GLU A 6 -2.01 -1.44 -4.55
C GLU A 6 -1.49 -1.19 -3.12
N ASP A 7 -0.60 -2.05 -2.63
CA ASP A 7 -0.16 -2.05 -1.22
C ASP A 7 0.64 -0.80 -0.79
N ASN A 8 1.17 -0.01 -1.70
CA ASN A 8 1.97 1.19 -1.44
C ASN A 8 1.14 2.46 -1.38
N PHE A 9 0.02 2.55 -2.12
CA PHE A 9 -0.76 3.79 -2.22
C PHE A 9 -2.28 3.60 -2.19
N GLY A 10 -2.78 2.37 -2.08
CA GLY A 10 -4.20 2.07 -1.85
C GLY A 10 -4.98 1.95 -3.15
N PHE A 11 -6.26 2.30 -3.10
CA PHE A 11 -7.12 2.30 -4.29
C PHE A 11 -6.79 3.48 -5.20
N TRP A 12 -6.62 3.19 -6.48
CA TRP A 12 -6.36 4.20 -7.50
C TRP A 12 -7.20 3.93 -8.76
N ASP A 13 -7.75 5.00 -9.33
CA ASP A 13 -8.46 4.96 -10.61
C ASP A 13 -7.46 5.09 -11.77
N ILE A 14 -7.31 4.01 -12.54
CA ILE A 14 -6.38 3.97 -13.66
C ILE A 14 -7.08 4.51 -14.92
N ASP A 15 -7.05 5.83 -15.07
CA ASP A 15 -7.84 6.54 -16.09
C ASP A 15 -7.06 6.94 -17.35
N GLY A 16 -5.80 6.50 -17.46
CA GLY A 16 -4.95 6.83 -18.60
C GLY A 16 -3.63 6.07 -18.65
N PRO A 17 -2.85 6.28 -19.73
CA PRO A 17 -1.57 5.62 -19.93
C PRO A 17 -0.51 6.06 -18.93
N LYS A 18 -0.58 7.29 -18.39
CA LYS A 18 0.39 7.79 -17.40
C LYS A 18 0.19 7.13 -16.05
N GLU A 19 -1.05 7.05 -15.60
CA GLU A 19 -1.48 6.41 -14.35
C GLU A 19 -1.12 4.92 -14.40
N ARG A 20 -1.39 4.27 -15.54
CA ARG A 20 -0.98 2.88 -15.78
C ARG A 20 0.53 2.70 -15.72
N ALA A 21 1.30 3.55 -16.39
CA ALA A 21 2.75 3.47 -16.39
C ALA A 21 3.34 3.66 -14.98
N PHE A 22 2.77 4.56 -14.19
CA PHE A 22 3.15 4.73 -12.78
C PHE A 22 2.83 3.48 -11.95
N PHE A 23 1.62 2.94 -12.09
CA PHE A 23 1.21 1.72 -11.40
C PHE A 23 2.15 0.54 -11.71
N GLU A 24 2.45 0.32 -12.99
CA GLU A 24 3.39 -0.71 -13.45
C GLU A 24 4.83 -0.44 -13.00
N TYR A 25 5.25 0.82 -12.92
CA TYR A 25 6.55 1.19 -12.36
C TYR A 25 6.66 0.79 -10.89
N VAL A 26 5.65 1.12 -10.08
CA VAL A 26 5.63 0.74 -8.66
C VAL A 26 5.64 -0.78 -8.51
N GLN A 27 4.78 -1.50 -9.23
CA GLN A 27 4.72 -2.97 -9.13
C GLN A 27 6.05 -3.66 -9.45
N ARG A 28 6.80 -3.16 -10.43
CA ARG A 28 8.12 -3.70 -10.80
C ARG A 28 9.18 -3.51 -9.73
N GLN A 29 9.08 -2.44 -8.94
CA GLN A 29 10.02 -2.13 -7.86
C GLN A 29 9.60 -2.77 -6.53
N SER A 30 8.31 -3.07 -6.37
CA SER A 30 7.78 -3.66 -5.15
C SER A 30 8.26 -5.09 -4.94
N VAL A 31 8.71 -5.38 -3.72
CA VAL A 31 9.15 -6.68 -3.26
C VAL A 31 8.22 -7.19 -2.15
N GLU A 32 8.12 -8.50 -2.00
CA GLU A 32 7.34 -9.10 -0.94
C GLU A 32 7.96 -8.80 0.43
N LYS A 33 7.17 -8.24 1.34
CA LYS A 33 7.56 -7.88 2.71
C LYS A 33 6.40 -8.05 3.67
N THR A 34 6.70 -8.26 4.95
CA THR A 34 5.71 -8.20 6.02
C THR A 34 5.47 -6.75 6.44
N CYS A 35 4.21 -6.31 6.42
CA CYS A 35 3.83 -5.00 6.95
C CYS A 35 4.08 -4.94 8.46
N ARG A 36 4.81 -3.92 8.94
CA ARG A 36 5.18 -3.82 10.37
C ARG A 36 4.01 -3.61 11.33
N ARG A 37 2.82 -3.19 10.84
CA ARG A 37 1.65 -2.89 11.69
C ARG A 37 0.61 -4.00 11.68
N CYS A 38 0.25 -4.53 10.51
CA CYS A 38 -0.76 -5.58 10.40
C CYS A 38 -0.21 -6.98 10.21
N GLU A 39 1.11 -7.13 10.10
CA GLU A 39 1.82 -8.42 9.98
C GLU A 39 1.45 -9.26 8.75
N ARG A 40 0.67 -8.70 7.83
CA ARG A 40 0.33 -9.33 6.55
C ARG A 40 1.50 -9.23 5.56
N VAL A 41 1.65 -10.26 4.74
CA VAL A 41 2.56 -10.24 3.58
C VAL A 41 1.95 -9.36 2.49
N VAL A 42 2.73 -8.39 2.01
CA VAL A 42 2.33 -7.34 1.06
C VAL A 42 3.47 -7.07 0.07
N ARG A 43 3.17 -6.42 -1.05
CA ARG A 43 4.20 -6.00 -2.02
C ARG A 43 4.53 -4.53 -1.87
N LEU A 44 5.66 -4.22 -1.23
CA LEU A 44 6.06 -2.84 -0.95
C LEU A 44 7.33 -2.46 -1.69
N MET A 45 7.40 -1.21 -2.12
CA MET A 45 8.65 -0.60 -2.56
C MET A 45 9.68 -0.69 -1.43
N PRO A 46 10.98 -0.87 -1.75
CA PRO A 46 12.02 -1.11 -0.75
C PRO A 46 12.04 -0.16 0.46
N PRO A 47 11.84 1.17 0.33
CA PRO A 47 11.87 2.07 1.49
C PRO A 47 10.62 1.98 2.38
N LYS A 48 9.50 1.41 1.91
CA LYS A 48 8.26 1.35 2.69
C LYS A 48 8.25 0.15 3.64
N THR A 49 7.66 0.36 4.81
CA THR A 49 7.51 -0.68 5.85
C THR A 49 6.05 -0.90 6.29
N LEU A 50 5.13 -0.07 5.81
CA LEU A 50 3.70 -0.13 6.11
C LEU A 50 2.92 -0.18 4.80
N CYS A 51 1.85 -1.00 4.75
CA CYS A 51 0.92 -0.98 3.63
C CYS A 51 0.03 0.26 3.66
N ALA A 52 -0.56 0.60 2.52
CA ALA A 52 -1.40 1.76 2.31
C ALA A 52 -2.54 1.82 3.33
N SER A 53 -3.29 0.73 3.50
CA SER A 53 -4.38 0.66 4.47
C SER A 53 -3.91 0.93 5.91
N CYS A 54 -2.71 0.46 6.28
CA CYS A 54 -2.16 0.72 7.61
C CYS A 54 -1.73 2.17 7.78
N LEU A 55 -1.12 2.77 6.76
CA LEU A 55 -0.72 4.17 6.78
C LEU A 55 -1.94 5.08 6.89
N THR A 56 -2.96 4.88 6.04
CA THR A 56 -4.21 5.62 6.08
C THR A 56 -4.90 5.51 7.44
N ALA A 57 -4.94 4.31 8.03
CA ALA A 57 -5.53 4.14 9.35
C ALA A 57 -4.79 4.97 10.42
N LEU A 58 -3.46 5.06 10.36
CA LEU A 58 -2.68 5.90 11.29
C LEU A 58 -2.97 7.40 11.08
N GLU A 59 -3.07 7.83 9.82
CA GLU A 59 -3.47 9.21 9.46
C GLU A 59 -4.88 9.54 9.97
N CYS A 60 -5.77 8.54 10.04
CA CYS A 60 -7.11 8.66 10.61
C CYS A 60 -7.16 8.45 12.14
N GLY A 61 -6.02 8.36 12.84
CA GLY A 61 -5.97 8.28 14.31
C GLY A 61 -6.12 6.88 14.90
N ALA A 62 -6.00 5.82 14.10
CA ALA A 62 -5.98 4.46 14.62
C ALA A 62 -4.70 4.22 15.47
N PRO A 63 -4.73 3.28 16.43
CA PRO A 63 -3.57 2.98 17.25
C PRO A 63 -2.39 2.46 16.43
N ALA A 64 -1.18 2.77 16.91
CA ALA A 64 0.08 2.36 16.28
C ALA A 64 0.27 0.84 16.25
N SER A 65 -0.23 0.14 17.27
CA SER A 65 -0.20 -1.32 17.38
C SER A 65 -1.61 -1.91 17.37
N LEU A 66 -1.79 -3.04 16.69
CA LEU A 66 -3.06 -3.79 16.71
C LEU A 66 -3.17 -4.78 17.88
N ASN A 67 -2.08 -5.05 18.59
CA ASN A 67 -2.00 -6.04 19.68
C ASN A 67 -2.65 -5.57 21.01
N GLN A 68 -3.46 -4.51 20.99
CA GLN A 68 -4.10 -3.94 22.19
C GLN A 68 -5.59 -4.29 22.32
N TYR A 69 -6.12 -5.22 21.50
CA TYR A 69 -7.48 -5.73 21.60
C TYR A 69 -7.52 -7.25 21.42
#